data_AF-A0A7K2U2J2-F1
#
_entry.id   AF-A0A7K2U2J2-F1
#
_cell.length_a   1.000
_cell.length_b   1.000
_cell.length_c   1.000
_cell.angle_alpha   90.00
_cell.angle_beta   90.00
_cell.angle_gamma   90.00
#
_symmetry.space_group_name_H-M   'P 1'
#
loop_
_entity.id
_entity.type
_entity.pdbx_description
1 polymer ?
#
loop_
_entity_poly.entity_id
_entity_poly.type
_entity_poly.pdbx_seq_one_letter_code
_entity_poly.pdbx_strand_id
1 'polypeptide(L)'
;MFEEVDGVDEVSRTARLPRHALGAWLFVLPLLMAVGLVLGPARTGSAHAAAACPGRLVKTVPFATGSLRLYRSRDYACAVAVAKKPGARREMKVSLQPRGGRAVVDEGKFTTLAGPVRVHALNRCVRASGTVAGATGSTGWIQC
;
A
#
# COMPACT_ATOMS: atom_id res chain seq x y z
N MET A 1 -25.74 46.32 -5.49
CA MET A 1 -25.64 44.96 -4.93
C MET A 1 -24.68 45.07 -3.76
N PHE A 2 -25.23 45.60 -2.68
CA PHE A 2 -24.54 46.02 -1.48
C PHE A 2 -25.12 45.25 -0.30
N GLU A 3 -24.36 45.25 0.79
CA GLU A 3 -24.79 45.00 2.17
C GLU A 3 -25.06 43.51 2.49
N GLU A 4 -24.72 42.95 3.66
CA GLU A 4 -24.43 43.56 4.95
C GLU A 4 -23.82 42.53 5.92
N VAL A 5 -22.86 43.00 6.74
CA VAL A 5 -22.63 42.84 8.21
C VAL A 5 -23.13 41.57 8.94
N ASP A 6 -22.33 40.91 9.77
CA ASP A 6 -22.01 41.21 11.20
C ASP A 6 -23.25 41.30 12.14
N GLY A 7 -23.09 40.79 13.38
CA GLY A 7 -24.09 40.81 14.47
C GLY A 7 -24.90 39.51 14.56
N VAL A 8 -24.81 38.65 15.57
CA VAL A 8 -24.99 38.86 17.03
C VAL A 8 -26.25 39.69 17.34
N ASP A 9 -27.35 38.98 17.60
CA ASP A 9 -28.44 39.22 18.54
C ASP A 9 -29.61 38.33 18.06
N GLU A 10 -30.38 37.62 18.88
CA GLU A 10 -31.22 38.21 19.90
C GLU A 10 -31.73 37.09 20.83
N VAL A 11 -31.27 37.14 22.07
CA VAL A 11 -31.98 36.60 23.22
C VAL A 11 -33.26 37.43 23.37
N SER A 12 -34.43 36.86 23.08
CA SER A 12 -35.69 37.10 23.82
C SER A 12 -36.91 36.77 22.98
N ARG A 13 -37.63 35.72 23.38
CA ARG A 13 -39.09 35.87 23.55
C ARG A 13 -39.66 34.84 24.50
N THR A 14 -39.92 35.34 25.70
CA THR A 14 -40.77 34.75 26.72
C THR A 14 -42.24 34.83 26.30
N ALA A 15 -42.96 33.69 26.26
CA ALA A 15 -44.42 33.68 26.32
C ALA A 15 -44.99 32.31 26.77
N ARG A 16 -45.34 32.24 28.06
CA ARG A 16 -46.44 31.54 28.77
C ARG A 16 -47.29 30.45 28.04
N LEU A 17 -47.20 29.20 28.58
CA LEU A 17 -48.25 28.22 29.05
C LEU A 17 -49.52 27.97 28.20
N PRO A 18 -50.03 26.71 28.08
CA PRO A 18 -50.53 25.88 29.22
C PRO A 18 -50.16 24.37 29.12
N ARG A 19 -49.82 23.69 30.22
CA ARG A 19 -50.71 22.93 31.14
C ARG A 19 -51.72 22.02 30.41
N HIS A 20 -51.72 20.73 30.77
CA HIS A 20 -52.69 19.69 30.39
C HIS A 20 -52.35 18.82 29.16
N ALA A 21 -51.40 17.90 29.38
CA ALA A 21 -51.46 16.50 28.92
C ALA A 21 -50.13 15.84 29.34
N LEU A 22 -49.89 15.55 30.63
CA LEU A 22 -50.32 14.27 31.24
C LEU A 22 -50.22 13.11 30.24
N GLY A 23 -48.99 12.76 29.88
CA GLY A 23 -48.71 11.57 29.10
C GLY A 23 -47.22 11.31 29.11
N ALA A 24 -46.81 10.26 29.85
CA ALA A 24 -45.47 9.70 29.82
C ALA A 24 -44.36 10.53 30.49
N TRP A 25 -44.54 10.74 31.79
CA TRP A 25 -43.43 10.67 32.74
C TRP A 25 -42.79 9.28 32.59
N LEU A 26 -41.74 9.10 31.77
CA LEU A 26 -40.81 7.95 31.84
C LEU A 26 -39.62 7.93 30.84
N PHE A 27 -39.15 9.06 30.29
CA PHE A 27 -37.86 9.06 29.55
C PHE A 27 -37.00 10.27 29.90
N VAL A 28 -36.69 10.41 31.19
CA VAL A 28 -35.45 11.06 31.63
C VAL A 28 -34.38 9.96 31.63
N LEU A 29 -33.18 10.27 31.12
CA LEU A 29 -31.98 9.45 30.87
C LEU A 29 -31.81 8.99 29.39
N PRO A 30 -30.69 9.33 28.72
CA PRO A 30 -30.18 10.67 28.46
C PRO A 30 -29.73 10.85 26.99
N LEU A 31 -29.81 12.09 26.48
CA LEU A 31 -28.90 12.65 25.49
C LEU A 31 -27.45 12.22 25.82
N LEU A 32 -26.75 11.49 24.94
CA LEU A 32 -25.26 11.44 24.85
C LEU A 32 -24.69 10.47 23.78
N MET A 33 -25.43 10.06 22.75
CA MET A 33 -24.96 9.04 21.80
C MET A 33 -25.14 9.45 20.32
N ALA A 34 -24.59 10.60 19.91
CA ALA A 34 -24.51 10.93 18.47
C ALA A 34 -23.33 11.84 18.08
N VAL A 35 -22.36 12.06 18.97
CA VAL A 35 -21.10 12.74 18.64
C VAL A 35 -20.02 11.68 18.53
N GLY A 36 -19.66 11.26 17.31
CA GLY A 36 -18.48 10.39 17.17
C GLY A 36 -18.35 9.50 15.95
N LEU A 37 -19.11 9.67 14.86
CA LEU A 37 -18.95 8.80 13.68
C LEU A 37 -18.75 9.57 12.36
N VAL A 38 -17.85 10.56 12.37
CA VAL A 38 -17.23 11.08 11.13
C VAL A 38 -15.72 10.92 11.23
N LEU A 39 -15.27 9.68 11.40
CA LEU A 39 -13.91 9.28 11.05
C LEU A 39 -14.01 8.51 9.74
N GLY A 40 -14.04 9.27 8.64
CA GLY A 40 -13.81 8.71 7.31
C GLY A 40 -12.49 7.93 7.31
N PRO A 41 -12.36 6.87 6.49
CA PRO A 41 -11.16 6.06 6.51
C PRO A 41 -9.96 6.95 6.19
N ALA A 42 -9.08 7.12 7.18
CA ALA A 42 -7.77 7.71 6.99
C ALA A 42 -7.09 6.89 5.89
N ARG A 43 -7.05 7.44 4.68
CA ARG A 43 -6.28 6.90 3.56
C ARG A 43 -4.82 7.09 3.94
N THR A 44 -4.25 6.11 4.64
CA THR A 44 -2.83 6.07 4.97
C THR A 44 -2.05 6.15 3.67
N GLY A 45 -1.25 7.22 3.56
CA GLY A 45 -0.47 7.54 2.38
C GLY A 45 0.42 6.36 1.98
N SER A 46 0.34 5.97 0.71
CA SER A 46 1.29 5.04 0.12
C SER A 46 2.60 5.79 -0.07
N ALA A 47 3.48 5.74 0.92
CA ALA A 47 4.88 6.05 0.68
C ALA A 47 5.37 5.07 -0.41
N HIS A 48 5.59 5.59 -1.62
CA HIS A 48 6.06 4.82 -2.77
C HIS A 48 7.56 4.52 -2.56
N ALA A 49 7.86 3.71 -1.55
CA ALA A 49 9.18 3.17 -1.33
C ALA A 49 9.45 2.16 -2.44
N ALA A 50 10.24 2.56 -3.43
CA ALA A 50 10.98 1.66 -4.33
C ALA A 50 10.15 0.45 -4.82
N ALA A 51 9.09 0.71 -5.62
CA ALA A 51 8.22 -0.28 -6.28
C ALA A 51 8.26 -1.70 -5.66
N ALA A 52 7.78 -1.83 -4.43
CA ALA A 52 7.77 -3.11 -3.75
C ALA A 52 6.80 -4.06 -4.46
N CYS A 53 7.30 -5.22 -4.89
CA CYS A 53 6.46 -6.30 -5.42
C CYS A 53 5.28 -6.60 -4.48
N PRO A 54 4.05 -6.73 -5.00
CA PRO A 54 2.91 -7.12 -4.18
C PRO A 54 3.05 -8.57 -3.71
N GLY A 55 2.71 -8.81 -2.45
CA GLY A 55 2.67 -10.15 -1.85
C GLY A 55 3.66 -10.35 -0.70
N ARG A 56 3.84 -11.62 -0.32
CA ARG A 56 4.75 -12.02 0.76
C ARG A 56 6.15 -12.20 0.21
N LEU A 57 7.15 -11.66 0.91
CA LEU A 57 8.56 -11.95 0.62
C LEU A 57 8.83 -13.42 0.96
N VAL A 58 9.20 -14.21 -0.05
CA VAL A 58 9.46 -15.66 0.09
C VAL A 58 10.94 -15.99 0.17
N LYS A 59 11.78 -15.23 -0.54
CA LYS A 59 13.21 -15.44 -0.55
C LYS A 59 13.95 -14.14 -0.82
N THR A 60 15.02 -13.93 -0.08
CA THR A 60 16.03 -12.93 -0.38
C THR A 60 17.34 -13.64 -0.65
N VAL A 61 18.00 -13.30 -1.76
CA VAL A 61 19.33 -13.77 -2.11
C VAL A 61 20.26 -12.56 -2.12
N PRO A 62 21.06 -12.34 -1.06
CA PRO A 62 22.05 -11.28 -1.06
C PRO A 62 23.24 -11.66 -1.95
N PHE A 63 23.86 -10.66 -2.55
CA PHE A 63 25.10 -10.79 -3.31
C PHE A 63 25.95 -9.51 -3.15
N ALA A 64 27.16 -9.47 -3.73
CA ALA A 64 28.16 -8.45 -3.41
C ALA A 64 27.67 -6.98 -3.56
N THR A 65 26.91 -6.70 -4.63
CA THR A 65 26.50 -5.35 -5.02
C THR A 65 25.02 -5.06 -4.75
N GLY A 66 24.25 -6.03 -4.25
CA GLY A 66 22.81 -5.92 -4.12
C GLY A 66 22.14 -7.15 -3.52
N SER A 67 20.81 -7.19 -3.65
CA SER A 67 19.98 -8.28 -3.16
C SER A 67 18.86 -8.56 -4.16
N LEU A 68 18.64 -9.83 -4.48
CA LEU A 68 17.48 -10.29 -5.23
C LEU A 68 16.38 -10.63 -4.23
N ARG A 69 15.21 -10.03 -4.39
CA ARG A 69 14.04 -10.27 -3.53
C ARG A 69 12.93 -10.88 -4.36
N LEU A 70 12.46 -12.04 -3.94
CA LEU A 70 11.36 -12.76 -4.55
C LEU A 70 10.14 -12.70 -3.65
N TYR A 71 9.01 -12.35 -4.25
CA TYR A 71 7.71 -12.23 -3.62
C TYR A 71 6.73 -13.17 -4.29
N ARG A 72 5.80 -13.70 -3.50
CA ARG A 72 4.71 -14.53 -3.99
C ARG A 72 3.38 -14.04 -3.45
N SER A 73 2.42 -13.96 -4.36
CA SER A 73 1.00 -13.84 -4.09
C SER A 73 0.33 -15.18 -4.44
N ARG A 74 -1.00 -15.24 -4.38
CA ARG A 74 -1.75 -16.48 -4.64
C ARG A 74 -1.45 -17.05 -6.03
N ASP A 75 -1.49 -16.19 -7.06
CA ASP A 75 -1.35 -16.65 -8.44
C ASP A 75 -0.09 -16.12 -9.14
N TYR A 76 0.63 -15.18 -8.51
CA TYR A 76 1.74 -14.46 -9.12
C TYR A 76 3.03 -14.58 -8.32
N ALA A 77 4.15 -14.71 -9.02
CA ALA A 77 5.48 -14.47 -8.48
C ALA A 77 6.00 -13.12 -9.00
N CYS A 78 6.73 -12.40 -8.16
CA CYS A 78 7.29 -11.10 -8.48
C CYS A 78 8.74 -11.01 -7.99
N ALA A 79 9.66 -10.52 -8.82
CA ALA A 79 11.06 -10.38 -8.46
C ALA A 79 11.56 -8.96 -8.68
N VAL A 80 12.44 -8.51 -7.79
CA VAL A 80 13.17 -7.24 -7.90
C VAL A 80 14.63 -7.45 -7.52
N ALA A 81 15.53 -6.79 -8.24
CA ALA A 81 16.95 -6.70 -7.88
C ALA A 81 17.20 -5.31 -7.29
N VAL A 82 17.63 -5.25 -6.03
CA VAL A 82 17.85 -4.01 -5.30
C VAL A 82 19.35 -3.77 -5.14
N ALA A 83 19.81 -2.57 -5.45
CA ALA A 83 21.21 -2.21 -5.24
C ALA A 83 21.51 -2.00 -3.76
N LYS A 84 22.66 -2.51 -3.28
CA LYS A 84 23.09 -2.34 -1.89
C LYS A 84 23.43 -0.88 -1.57
N LYS A 85 23.98 -0.16 -2.56
CA LYS A 85 24.33 1.25 -2.48
C LYS A 85 23.59 2.01 -3.60
N PRO A 86 22.40 2.58 -3.32
CA PRO A 86 21.66 3.35 -4.31
C PRO A 86 22.38 4.66 -4.65
N GLY A 87 22.15 5.19 -5.86
CA GLY A 87 22.61 6.52 -6.25
C GLY A 87 23.26 6.55 -7.63
N ALA A 88 24.38 5.83 -7.80
CA ALA A 88 25.03 5.73 -9.10
C ALA A 88 24.17 4.90 -10.06
N ARG A 89 24.01 5.38 -11.29
CA ARG A 89 23.31 4.66 -12.34
C ARG A 89 24.17 3.48 -12.81
N ARG A 90 23.69 2.25 -12.62
CA ARG A 90 24.42 1.02 -12.91
C ARG A 90 23.57 0.08 -13.73
N GLU A 91 24.22 -0.80 -14.49
CA GLU A 91 23.53 -1.88 -15.18
C GLU A 91 22.93 -2.83 -14.16
N MET A 92 21.63 -3.05 -14.30
CA MET A 92 20.87 -3.98 -13.48
C MET A 92 19.96 -4.80 -14.38
N LYS A 93 19.78 -6.05 -14.01
CA LYS A 93 18.94 -7.00 -14.71
C LYS A 93 18.19 -7.83 -13.69
N VAL A 94 16.94 -8.12 -13.97
CA VAL A 94 16.15 -9.10 -13.22
C VAL A 94 15.41 -9.98 -14.21
N SER A 95 15.45 -11.28 -13.99
CA SER A 95 14.74 -12.26 -14.79
C SER A 95 13.93 -13.17 -13.89
N LEU A 96 12.70 -13.44 -14.27
CA LEU A 96 11.80 -14.34 -13.56
C LEU A 96 11.19 -15.33 -14.55
N GLN A 97 11.45 -16.62 -14.31
CA GLN A 97 10.99 -17.70 -15.15
C GLN A 97 10.09 -18.65 -14.37
N PRO A 98 8.82 -18.82 -14.76
CA PRO A 98 8.00 -19.92 -14.29
C PRO A 98 8.37 -21.21 -15.03
N ARG A 99 8.29 -22.35 -14.34
CA ARG A 99 8.58 -23.66 -14.92
C ARG A 99 7.54 -23.95 -16.01
N GLY A 100 8.01 -24.36 -17.19
CA GLY A 100 7.17 -24.56 -18.36
C GLY A 100 6.65 -23.27 -19.02
N GLY A 101 7.23 -22.11 -18.70
CA GLY A 101 6.88 -20.83 -19.33
C GLY A 101 8.12 -20.02 -19.75
N ARG A 102 7.86 -18.89 -20.40
CA ARG A 102 8.91 -17.96 -20.85
C ARG A 102 9.40 -17.11 -19.69
N ALA A 103 10.72 -16.85 -19.68
CA ALA A 103 11.32 -15.93 -18.74
C ALA A 103 10.93 -14.49 -19.09
N VAL A 104 10.49 -13.72 -18.09
CA VAL A 104 10.31 -12.27 -18.21
C VAL A 104 11.56 -11.61 -17.67
N VAL A 105 12.15 -10.74 -18.47
CA VAL A 105 13.42 -10.07 -18.17
C VAL A 105 13.20 -8.57 -18.22
N ASP A 106 13.71 -7.88 -17.22
CA ASP A 106 13.85 -6.42 -17.20
C ASP A 106 15.33 -6.11 -17.03
N GLU A 107 15.90 -5.36 -17.97
CA GLU A 107 17.32 -5.01 -18.00
C GLU A 107 17.52 -3.58 -18.45
N GLY A 108 18.48 -2.91 -17.83
CA GLY A 108 18.74 -1.51 -18.13
C GLY A 108 19.65 -0.87 -17.08
N LYS A 109 19.79 0.45 -17.18
CA LYS A 109 20.60 1.23 -16.27
C LYS A 109 19.71 1.90 -15.23
N PHE A 110 19.77 1.43 -13.99
CA PHE A 110 18.94 1.87 -12.87
C PHE A 110 19.80 2.43 -11.73
N THR A 111 19.22 3.21 -10.84
CA THR A 111 19.91 3.85 -9.70
C THR A 111 19.65 3.15 -8.37
N THR A 112 18.46 2.57 -8.20
CA THR A 112 17.99 1.99 -6.92
C THR A 112 17.63 0.52 -7.07
N LEU A 113 16.82 0.16 -8.08
CA LEU A 113 16.35 -1.20 -8.30
C LEU A 113 16.04 -1.46 -9.78
N ALA A 114 16.12 -2.72 -10.20
CA ALA A 114 15.53 -3.23 -11.44
C ALA A 114 14.30 -4.08 -11.15
N GLY A 115 13.30 -4.01 -12.03
CA GLY A 115 11.96 -4.56 -11.82
C GLY A 115 10.93 -3.52 -11.40
N PRO A 116 9.68 -3.93 -11.13
CA PRO A 116 9.25 -5.30 -10.81
C PRO A 116 8.92 -6.17 -12.03
N VAL A 117 9.51 -7.37 -12.11
CA VAL A 117 9.08 -8.39 -13.08
C VAL A 117 8.10 -9.35 -12.42
N ARG A 118 6.99 -9.62 -13.08
CA ARG A 118 5.88 -10.39 -12.53
C ARG A 118 5.43 -11.46 -13.51
N VAL A 119 5.27 -12.69 -13.02
CA VAL A 119 4.82 -13.83 -13.82
C VAL A 119 3.70 -14.57 -13.11
N HIS A 120 2.79 -15.15 -13.88
CA HIS A 120 1.76 -16.01 -13.34
C HIS A 120 2.34 -17.38 -13.00
N ALA A 121 2.35 -17.71 -11.71
CA ALA A 121 3.11 -18.81 -11.14
C ALA A 121 2.29 -19.84 -10.35
N LEU A 122 1.01 -19.59 -10.02
CA LEU A 122 0.05 -20.53 -9.38
C LEU A 122 0.70 -21.57 -8.44
N ASN A 123 0.81 -22.83 -8.87
CA ASN A 123 1.48 -23.95 -8.17
C ASN A 123 2.74 -24.44 -8.91
N ARG A 124 3.31 -23.59 -9.76
CA ARG A 124 4.52 -23.87 -10.53
C ARG A 124 5.74 -23.33 -9.81
N CYS A 125 6.81 -24.10 -9.88
CA CYS A 125 8.14 -23.65 -9.47
C CYS A 125 8.56 -22.43 -10.30
N VAL A 126 9.26 -21.50 -9.67
CA VAL A 126 9.83 -20.33 -10.33
C VAL A 126 11.33 -20.25 -10.08
N ARG A 127 12.05 -19.69 -11.05
CA ARG A 127 13.45 -19.35 -10.95
C ARG A 127 13.61 -17.86 -11.17
N ALA A 128 14.25 -17.18 -10.23
CA ALA A 128 14.60 -15.78 -10.34
C ALA A 128 16.11 -15.62 -10.47
N SER A 129 16.55 -14.61 -11.20
CA SER A 129 17.95 -14.19 -11.26
C SER A 129 18.01 -12.68 -11.33
N GLY A 130 19.02 -12.11 -10.69
CA GLY A 130 19.22 -10.67 -10.64
C GLY A 130 20.70 -10.35 -10.72
N THR A 131 21.03 -9.32 -11.47
CA THR A 131 22.37 -8.80 -11.63
C THR A 131 22.36 -7.32 -11.29
N VAL A 132 23.31 -6.87 -10.50
CA VAL A 132 23.55 -5.44 -10.25
C VAL A 132 25.04 -5.18 -10.42
N ALA A 133 25.41 -4.29 -11.33
CA ALA A 133 26.80 -3.88 -11.55
C ALA A 133 27.77 -5.07 -11.74
N GLY A 134 27.37 -6.07 -12.52
CA GLY A 134 28.16 -7.26 -12.82
C GLY A 134 28.07 -8.41 -11.79
N ALA A 135 27.64 -8.16 -10.55
CA ALA A 135 27.43 -9.26 -9.59
C ALA A 135 26.02 -9.84 -9.74
N THR A 136 25.95 -11.16 -9.77
CA THR A 136 24.71 -11.91 -10.03
C THR A 136 24.33 -12.76 -8.84
N GLY A 137 23.04 -12.76 -8.49
CA GLY A 137 22.42 -13.71 -7.57
C GLY A 137 21.26 -14.41 -8.26
N SER A 138 21.14 -15.72 -8.08
CA SER A 138 20.04 -16.50 -8.64
C SER A 138 19.44 -17.42 -7.61
N THR A 139 18.15 -17.72 -7.76
CA THR A 139 17.51 -18.81 -7.04
C THR A 139 17.63 -20.09 -7.85
N GLY A 140 17.49 -21.24 -7.18
CA GLY A 140 17.06 -22.47 -7.84
C GLY A 140 15.57 -22.40 -8.23
N TRP A 141 15.02 -23.53 -8.65
CA TRP A 141 13.57 -23.70 -8.76
C TRP A 141 12.98 -23.78 -7.36
N ILE A 142 12.23 -22.75 -6.97
CA ILE A 142 11.60 -22.66 -5.66
C ILE A 142 10.12 -22.32 -5.80
N GLN A 143 9.37 -22.47 -4.71
CA GLN A 143 7.92 -22.23 -4.71
C GLN A 143 7.18 -23.14 -5.71
N CYS A 144 7.65 -24.39 -5.78
CA CYS A 144 6.77 -25.54 -5.94
C CYS A 144 6.03 -25.71 -4.58
#